data_AF-A0A852TLF3-F1
#
_entry.id   AF-A0A852TLF3-F1
#
_cell.length_a   1.000
_cell.length_b   1.000
_cell.length_c   1.000
_cell.angle_alpha   90.00
_cell.angle_beta   90.00
_cell.angle_gamma   90.00
#
_symmetry.space_group_name_H-M   'P 1'
#
loop_
_entity.id
_entity.type
_entity.pdbx_description
1 polymer ?
#
loop_
_entity_poly.entity_id
_entity_poly.type
_entity_poly.pdbx_seq_one_letter_code
_entity_poly.pdbx_strand_id
1 'polypeptide(L)' 'MKEFVVCYTFEDDIKRERIIKEADISKEQVIQEIVKKIEQRKYFLAKGDQGKYWINGSSIRYIGVHEKDNPNINLIK' A
#
# COMPACT_ATOMS: atom_id res chain seq x y z
N MET A 1 -9.18 13.20 -4.52
CA MET A 1 -8.44 11.91 -4.64
C MET A 1 -7.33 11.91 -3.63
N LYS A 2 -7.12 10.78 -2.97
CA LYS A 2 -6.16 10.58 -1.89
C LYS A 2 -5.21 9.45 -2.27
N GLU A 3 -3.91 9.65 -2.06
CA GLU A 3 -2.87 8.67 -2.38
C GLU A 3 -2.45 7.92 -1.11
N PHE A 4 -2.43 6.59 -1.19
CA PHE A 4 -1.87 5.71 -0.18
C PHE A 4 -0.69 4.94 -0.75
N VAL A 5 0.33 4.75 0.09
CA VAL A 5 1.46 3.86 -0.18
C VAL A 5 1.34 2.65 0.74
N VAL A 6 1.22 1.46 0.14
CA VAL A 6 1.19 0.18 0.85
C VAL A 6 2.56 -0.48 0.74
N CYS A 7 3.20 -0.72 1.88
CA CYS A 7 4.48 -1.40 1.99
C CYS A 7 4.25 -2.86 2.38
N TYR A 8 4.66 -3.78 1.52
CA TYR A 8 4.68 -5.22 1.78
C TYR A 8 6.11 -5.62 2.13
N THR A 9 6.32 -6.00 3.39
CA THR A 9 7.64 -6.43 3.89
C THR A 9 7.74 -7.95 3.81
N PHE A 10 8.79 -8.44 3.17
CA PHE A 10 9.20 -9.83 3.09
C PHE A 10 10.43 -10.04 3.99
N GLU A 11 11.03 -11.22 3.99
CA GLU A 11 12.25 -11.48 4.78
C GLU A 11 13.42 -10.61 4.31
N ASP A 12 13.63 -10.52 2.99
CA ASP A 12 14.80 -9.87 2.41
C ASP A 12 14.47 -8.64 1.51
N ASP A 13 13.19 -8.25 1.42
CA ASP A 13 12.73 -7.24 0.46
C ASP A 13 11.53 -6.44 0.96
N ILE A 14 11.32 -5.24 0.41
CA ILE A 14 10.15 -4.41 0.64
C ILE A 14 9.61 -3.92 -0.70
N LYS A 15 8.34 -4.23 -0.97
CA LYS A 15 7.65 -3.79 -2.19
C LYS A 15 6.59 -2.73 -1.85
N ARG A 16 6.46 -1.68 -2.67
CA ARG A 16 5.57 -0.52 -2.42
C ARG A 16 4.51 -0.33 -3.50
N GLU A 17 3.25 -0.53 -3.16
CA GLU A 17 2.11 -0.29 -4.05
C GLU A 17 1.53 1.10 -3.82
N ARG A 18 1.24 1.83 -4.90
CA ARG A 18 0.48 3.09 -4.86
C ARG A 18 -0.99 2.83 -5.14
N ILE A 19 -1.85 3.32 -4.25
CA ILE A 19 -3.30 3.21 -4.36
C ILE A 19 -3.89 4.61 -4.33
N ILE A 20 -4.69 4.95 -5.33
CA ILE A 20 -5.45 6.20 -5.38
C ILE A 20 -6.91 5.87 -5.06
N LYS A 21 -7.48 6.56 -4.07
CA LYS A 21 -8.87 6.40 -3.63
C LYS A 21 -9.57 7.75 -3.56
N GLU A 22 -10.87 7.70 -3.32
CA GLU A 22 -11.68 8.87 -3.00
C GLU A 22 -11.20 9.51 -1.68
N ALA A 23 -11.51 10.79 -1.47
CA ALA A 23 -10.92 11.58 -0.38
C ALA A 23 -11.44 11.21 1.01
N ASP A 24 -12.64 10.66 1.08
CA ASP A 24 -13.34 10.20 2.28
C ASP A 24 -12.86 8.81 2.75
N ILE A 25 -12.09 8.10 1.93
CA ILE A 25 -11.53 6.80 2.30
C ILE A 25 -10.46 6.97 3.39
N SER A 26 -10.69 6.27 4.50
CA SER A 26 -9.77 6.18 5.64
C SER A 26 -8.63 5.17 5.40
N LYS A 27 -7.57 5.29 6.18
CA LYS A 27 -6.45 4.34 6.17
C LYS A 27 -6.90 2.94 6.58
N GLU A 28 -7.81 2.85 7.54
CA GLU A 28 -8.34 1.60 8.09
C GLU A 28 -9.13 0.82 7.03
N GLN A 29 -9.94 1.52 6.22
CA GLN A 29 -10.62 0.91 5.08
C GLN A 29 -9.63 0.35 4.05
N VAL A 30 -8.54 1.07 3.77
CA VAL A 30 -7.48 0.57 2.88
C VAL A 30 -6.81 -0.67 3.48
N ILE A 31 -6.51 -0.69 4.78
CA ILE A 31 -5.93 -1.86 5.45
C ILE A 31 -6.86 -3.08 5.29
N GLN A 32 -8.16 -2.92 5.55
CA GLN A 32 -9.14 -4.00 5.39
C GLN A 32 -9.20 -4.53 3.96
N GLU A 33 -9.17 -3.66 2.96
CA GLU A 33 -9.13 -4.05 1.54
C GLU A 33 -7.89 -4.88 1.21
N ILE A 34 -6.72 -4.46 1.72
CA ILE A 34 -5.45 -5.15 1.49
C ILE A 34 -5.43 -6.51 2.19
N VAL A 35 -5.89 -6.60 3.43
CA VAL A 35 -5.99 -7.90 4.14
C VAL A 35 -6.91 -8.84 3.37
N LYS A 36 -8.10 -8.38 2.97
CA LYS A 36 -9.04 -9.19 2.18
C LYS A 36 -8.44 -9.63 0.84
N LYS A 37 -7.69 -8.76 0.15
CA LYS A 37 -6.98 -9.08 -1.09
C LYS A 37 -5.96 -10.22 -0.90
N ILE A 38 -5.24 -10.23 0.22
CA ILE A 38 -4.25 -11.25 0.57
C ILE A 38 -4.92 -12.56 0.95
N GLU A 39 -5.99 -12.52 1.76
CA GLU A 39 -6.72 -13.72 2.17
C GLU A 39 -7.37 -14.44 0.98
N GLN A 40 -7.94 -13.68 0.04
CA GLN A 40 -8.66 -14.24 -1.09
C GLN A 40 -7.74 -14.74 -2.21
N ARG A 41 -6.47 -14.32 -2.25
CA ARG A 41 -5.58 -14.56 -3.40
C ARG A 41 -4.18 -14.90 -2.94
N LYS A 42 -3.72 -16.11 -3.28
CA LYS A 42 -2.32 -16.53 -3.07
C LYS A 42 -1.33 -15.58 -3.75
N TYR A 43 -1.65 -15.13 -4.96
CA TYR A 43 -0.83 -14.16 -5.69
C TYR A 43 -1.68 -12.98 -6.16
N PHE A 44 -1.11 -11.77 -6.08
CA PHE A 44 -1.75 -10.57 -6.60
C PHE A 44 -0.75 -9.60 -7.21
N LEU A 45 -1.23 -8.81 -8.18
CA LEU A 45 -0.45 -7.76 -8.81
C LEU A 45 -0.49 -6.51 -7.94
N ALA A 46 0.68 -5.93 -7.70
CA ALA A 46 0.85 -4.62 -7.09
C ALA A 46 1.53 -3.68 -8.09
N LYS A 47 1.12 -2.42 -8.07
CA LYS A 47 1.66 -1.37 -8.94
C LYS A 47 2.41 -0.36 -8.08
N GLY A 48 3.71 -0.30 -8.26
CA GLY A 48 4.59 0.66 -7.60
C GLY A 48 5.31 1.56 -8.59
N ASP A 49 6.23 2.36 -8.06
CA ASP A 49 7.03 3.31 -8.86
C ASP A 49 8.01 2.61 -9.79
N GLN A 50 8.48 1.42 -9.40
CA GLN A 50 9.36 0.57 -10.21
C GLN A 50 8.59 -0.34 -11.17
N GLY A 51 7.29 -0.10 -11.37
CA GLY A 51 6.43 -0.85 -12.26
C GLY A 51 5.53 -1.84 -11.53
N LYS A 52 5.13 -2.90 -12.24
CA LYS A 52 4.18 -3.89 -11.73
C LYS A 52 4.93 -5.15 -11.31
N TYR A 53 4.58 -5.70 -10.16
CA TYR A 53 5.18 -6.94 -9.67
C TYR A 53 4.13 -7.83 -9.02
N TRP A 54 4.32 -9.14 -9.16
CA TRP A 54 3.53 -10.15 -8.48
C TRP A 54 4.01 -10.30 -7.04
N ILE A 55 3.06 -10.32 -6.12
CA ILE A 55 3.27 -10.61 -4.71
C ILE A 55 2.68 -11.98 -4.41
N ASN A 56 3.45 -12.83 -3.73
CA ASN A 56 2.93 -13.99 -3.02
C ASN A 56 2.44 -13.54 -1.63
N GLY A 57 1.14 -13.63 -1.37
CA GLY A 57 0.53 -13.25 -0.10
C GLY A 57 1.12 -13.99 1.09
N SER A 58 1.48 -15.26 0.93
CA SER A 58 2.03 -16.09 2.01
C SER A 58 3.45 -15.71 2.44
N SER A 59 4.16 -14.90 1.64
CA SER A 59 5.52 -14.46 1.94
C SER A 59 5.55 -13.11 2.67
N ILE A 60 4.41 -12.44 2.79
CA ILE A 60 4.30 -11.14 3.48
C ILE A 60 4.47 -11.38 4.98
N ARG A 61 5.39 -10.63 5.60
CA ARG A 61 5.62 -10.60 7.05
C ARG A 61 4.88 -9.44 7.73
N TYR A 62 4.92 -8.27 7.10
CA TYR A 62 4.26 -7.07 7.62
C TYR A 62 3.66 -6.23 6.49
N ILE A 63 2.57 -5.53 6.82
CA ILE A 63 1.89 -4.58 5.94
C ILE A 63 1.89 -3.21 6.61
N GLY A 64 2.47 -2.23 5.94
CA GLY A 64 2.35 -0.82 6.31
C GLY A 64 1.46 -0.08 5.33
N VAL A 65 0.56 0.78 5.81
CA VAL A 65 -0.24 1.67 4.95
C VAL A 65 0.03 3.09 5.40
N HIS A 66 0.45 3.93 4.46
CA HIS A 66 0.75 5.34 4.69
C HIS A 66 -0.10 6.18 3.77
N GLU A 67 -0.87 7.10 4.35
CA GLU A 67 -1.45 8.20 3.60
C GLU A 67 -0.31 9.15 3.21
N LYS A 68 -0.27 9.52 1.93
CA LYS A 68 0.66 10.55 1.47
C LYS A 68 -0.03 11.88 1.61
N ASP A 69 0.29 12.61 2.67
CA ASP A 69 -0.12 13.99 2.80
C ASP A 69 0.45 14.78 1.62
N ASN A 70 -0.39 15.63 1.03
CA ASN A 70 0.01 16.50 -0.07
C ASN A 70 1.22 17.34 0.39
N PRO A 71 2.38 17.35 -0.30
CA PRO A 71 3.63 17.96 0.19
C PRO A 71 3.60 19.49 0.33
N ASN A 72 2.44 20.14 0.24
CA ASN A 72 2.25 21.57 0.48
C ASN A 72 1.97 21.91 1.95
N ILE A 73 2.49 21.12 2.90
CA ILE A 73 2.65 21.60 4.27
C ILE A 73 4.00 22.30 4.33
N ASN A 74 3.95 23.61 4.15
CA ASN A 74 5.04 24.56 4.34
C ASN A 74 5.97 24.14 5.48
N LEU A 75 7.21 23.80 5.14
CA LEU A 75 8.33 23.85 6.07
C LEU A 75 8.61 25.33 6.38
N ILE A 76 7.82 25.88 7.31
CA ILE A 76 8.21 27.06 8.07
C ILE A 76 8.13 26.67 9.55
N LYS A 77 9.28 26.30 10.11
CA LYS A 77 9.71 26.65 11.47
C LYS A 77 11.23 26.75 11.49
#